data_AF-A0A821RBP0-F1
#
_entry.id   AF-A0A821RBP0-F1
#
_cell.length_a   1.000
_cell.length_b   1.000
_cell.length_c   1.000
_cell.angle_alpha   90.00
_cell.angle_beta   90.00
_cell.angle_gamma   90.00
#
_symmetry.space_group_name_H-M   'P 1'
#
loop_
_entity.id
_entity.type
_entity.pdbx_description
1 polymer ?
#
loop_
_entity_poly.entity_id
_entity_poly.type
_entity_poly.pdbx_seq_one_letter_code
_entity_poly.pdbx_strand_id
1 'polypeptide(L)'
;ENNNDQEQFNEYSTDEWSSYADERYTSISYLAVQVSGLFIKRFHRTKRNIKALLSEILLPVIFIFLAILFIKIAPDDSNPPPLILHPWHWGKPNYIFQSISINQSSLLSKSIQQTFIQSPSLGTRCMTSTILDTQLYPCDSADAGYYEASTSEEIMNALNNVDYYKTRISPKCDCWQTMQKCPIGARGPLPSFDKTETEDTLYRLFGYNISDWVVKTEFLEEYLMKRFGGFEFLLQNDLNSIDLLNETLINKLMYTISQINKSTSMIDAAKVAALFRVYPPQISVNNFS
;
A
#
# COMPACT_ATOMS: atom_id res chain seq x y z
N GLU A 1 -31.69 -29.94 -82.16
CA GLU A 1 -32.94 -30.50 -82.70
C GLU A 1 -34.02 -30.27 -81.66
N ASN A 2 -34.70 -29.13 -81.71
CA ASN A 2 -35.91 -28.77 -82.49
C ASN A 2 -37.22 -29.38 -81.99
N ASN A 3 -38.12 -28.45 -81.64
CA ASN A 3 -39.60 -28.45 -81.69
C ASN A 3 -40.35 -29.05 -80.49
N ASN A 4 -41.08 -28.24 -79.69
CA ASN A 4 -42.43 -27.65 -79.92
C ASN A 4 -43.52 -28.75 -79.87
N ASP A 5 -44.61 -28.66 -79.09
CA ASP A 5 -45.69 -27.66 -79.17
C ASP A 5 -46.53 -27.51 -77.86
N GLN A 6 -47.22 -26.36 -77.80
CA GLN A 6 -48.29 -25.91 -76.89
C GLN A 6 -49.60 -26.71 -77.11
N GLU A 7 -50.50 -26.92 -76.15
CA GLU A 7 -51.67 -26.11 -75.76
C GLU A 7 -52.49 -27.00 -74.78
N GLN A 8 -53.13 -26.54 -73.69
CA GLN A 8 -54.41 -25.84 -73.71
C GLN A 8 -54.74 -25.26 -72.31
N PHE A 9 -55.32 -24.06 -72.32
CA PHE A 9 -55.96 -23.36 -71.21
C PHE A 9 -57.12 -24.16 -70.57
N ASN A 10 -57.32 -23.99 -69.26
CA ASN A 10 -58.65 -23.75 -68.69
C ASN A 10 -58.51 -23.01 -67.35
N GLU A 11 -59.01 -21.77 -67.37
CA GLU A 11 -59.16 -20.84 -66.26
C GLU A 11 -60.53 -21.09 -65.61
N TYR A 12 -60.59 -21.32 -64.29
CA TYR A 12 -61.86 -21.21 -63.55
C TYR A 12 -61.68 -20.86 -62.06
N SER A 13 -62.15 -19.65 -61.74
CA SER A 13 -62.62 -19.06 -60.48
C SER A 13 -61.76 -19.16 -59.20
N THR A 14 -61.00 -18.10 -58.96
CA THR A 14 -60.97 -17.43 -57.65
C THR A 14 -62.37 -16.90 -57.31
N ASP A 15 -62.79 -17.06 -56.05
CA ASP A 15 -63.62 -16.14 -55.24
C ASP A 15 -64.72 -16.83 -54.42
N GLU A 16 -64.37 -17.42 -53.26
CA GLU A 16 -65.39 -17.72 -52.23
C GLU A 16 -64.83 -17.97 -50.80
N TRP A 17 -63.84 -17.19 -50.34
CA TRP A 17 -63.31 -17.36 -48.97
C TRP A 17 -63.34 -16.09 -48.11
N SER A 18 -63.88 -14.98 -48.60
CA SER A 18 -63.94 -13.70 -47.87
C SER A 18 -65.21 -13.48 -47.05
N SER A 19 -66.12 -14.45 -46.95
CA SER A 19 -67.43 -14.28 -46.28
C SER A 19 -67.53 -14.85 -44.85
N TYR A 20 -66.45 -15.36 -44.25
CA TYR A 20 -66.48 -15.97 -42.91
C TYR A 20 -65.90 -15.08 -41.80
N ALA A 21 -65.99 -13.76 -41.96
CA ALA A 21 -65.61 -12.82 -40.91
C ALA A 21 -66.84 -12.02 -40.48
N ASP A 22 -67.80 -12.66 -39.83
CA ASP A 22 -68.75 -11.90 -39.02
C ASP A 22 -69.29 -12.65 -37.80
N GLU A 23 -69.62 -11.85 -36.78
CA GLU A 23 -70.29 -12.15 -35.51
C GLU A 23 -69.46 -12.79 -34.38
N ARG A 24 -68.73 -11.93 -33.66
CA ARG A 24 -68.30 -12.21 -32.28
C ARG A 24 -69.44 -11.86 -31.32
N TYR A 25 -70.22 -12.84 -30.85
CA TYR A 25 -70.73 -12.83 -29.46
C TYR A 25 -71.18 -14.23 -28.98
N THR A 26 -70.87 -14.49 -27.70
CA THR A 26 -71.42 -15.52 -26.79
C THR A 26 -70.98 -16.98 -26.94
N SER A 27 -69.90 -17.34 -26.25
CA SER A 27 -69.97 -18.15 -25.00
C SER A 27 -68.56 -18.51 -24.58
N ILE A 28 -68.22 -18.31 -23.30
CA ILE A 28 -66.91 -18.68 -22.72
C ILE A 28 -66.56 -20.15 -23.05
N SER A 29 -67.56 -21.01 -23.23
CA SER A 29 -67.41 -22.41 -23.65
C SER A 29 -66.72 -22.58 -25.02
N TYR A 30 -67.09 -21.80 -26.03
CA TYR A 30 -66.49 -21.89 -27.37
C TYR A 30 -65.06 -21.38 -27.38
N LEU A 31 -64.79 -20.29 -26.64
CA LEU A 31 -63.43 -19.80 -26.44
C LEU A 31 -62.58 -20.82 -25.67
N ALA A 32 -63.13 -21.48 -24.64
CA ALA A 32 -62.42 -22.53 -23.90
C ALA A 32 -62.06 -23.72 -24.81
N VAL A 33 -62.97 -24.17 -25.67
CA VAL A 33 -62.69 -25.24 -26.65
C VAL A 33 -61.61 -24.82 -27.65
N GLN A 34 -61.67 -23.59 -28.17
CA GLN A 34 -60.64 -23.05 -29.07
C GLN A 34 -59.27 -22.93 -28.39
N VAL A 35 -59.24 -22.43 -27.15
CA VAL A 35 -58.03 -22.31 -26.34
C VAL A 35 -57.46 -23.69 -26.00
N SER A 36 -58.30 -24.66 -25.62
CA SER A 36 -57.88 -26.06 -25.41
C SER A 36 -57.32 -26.69 -26.68
N GLY A 37 -57.94 -26.45 -27.84
CA GLY A 37 -57.41 -26.88 -29.14
C GLY A 37 -56.04 -26.29 -29.45
N LEU A 38 -55.83 -25.00 -29.14
CA LEU A 38 -54.54 -24.34 -29.27
C LEU A 38 -53.49 -24.89 -28.29
N PHE A 39 -53.87 -25.20 -27.05
CA PHE A 39 -52.98 -25.84 -26.07
C PHE A 39 -52.55 -27.23 -26.50
N ILE A 40 -53.48 -28.06 -26.99
CA ILE A 40 -53.17 -29.40 -27.51
C ILE A 40 -52.22 -29.30 -28.71
N LYS A 41 -52.49 -28.40 -29.66
CA LYS A 41 -51.63 -28.17 -30.82
C LYS A 41 -50.22 -27.69 -30.41
N ARG A 42 -50.13 -26.76 -29.47
CA ARG A 42 -48.85 -26.26 -28.93
C ARG A 42 -48.10 -27.34 -28.17
N PHE A 43 -48.81 -28.14 -27.36
CA PHE A 43 -48.25 -29.28 -26.63
C PHE A 43 -47.67 -30.35 -27.55
N HIS A 44 -48.39 -30.74 -28.61
CA HIS A 44 -47.86 -31.69 -29.60
C HIS A 44 -46.62 -31.15 -30.33
N ARG A 45 -46.60 -29.86 -30.66
CA ARG A 45 -45.44 -29.21 -31.29
C ARG A 45 -44.22 -29.20 -30.35
N THR A 46 -44.43 -28.91 -29.06
CA THR A 46 -43.38 -28.92 -28.05
C THR A 46 -42.87 -30.34 -27.77
N LYS A 47 -43.76 -31.35 -27.72
CA LYS A 47 -43.38 -32.76 -27.53
C LYS A 47 -42.59 -33.33 -28.73
N ARG A 48 -42.87 -32.88 -29.96
CA ARG A 48 -42.10 -33.30 -31.15
C ARG A 48 -40.71 -32.66 -31.21
N ASN A 49 -40.50 -31.53 -30.52
CA ASN A 49 -39.21 -30.82 -30.47
C ASN A 49 -38.60 -30.86 -29.05
N ILE A 50 -38.27 -32.06 -28.59
CA ILE A 50 -37.69 -32.31 -27.26
C ILE A 50 -36.40 -31.51 -27.04
N LYS A 51 -35.59 -31.30 -28.09
CA LYS A 51 -34.33 -30.54 -27.99
C LYS A 51 -34.58 -29.07 -27.61
N ALA A 52 -35.62 -28.44 -28.19
CA ALA A 52 -35.98 -27.07 -27.85
C ALA A 52 -36.61 -26.95 -26.45
N LEU A 53 -37.47 -27.90 -26.06
CA LEU A 53 -38.04 -27.94 -24.71
C LEU A 53 -36.95 -28.13 -23.64
N LEU A 54 -35.98 -29.01 -23.89
CA LEU A 54 -34.84 -29.19 -22.98
C LEU A 54 -34.01 -27.91 -22.89
N SER A 55 -33.73 -27.23 -23.99
CA SER A 55 -32.99 -25.95 -23.96
C SER A 55 -33.74 -24.86 -23.19
N GLU A 56 -35.07 -24.82 -23.28
CA GLU A 56 -35.91 -23.83 -22.59
C GLU A 56 -35.93 -24.03 -21.07
N ILE A 57 -35.84 -25.27 -20.59
CA ILE A 57 -35.77 -25.61 -19.16
C ILE A 57 -34.33 -25.56 -18.63
N LEU A 58 -33.38 -26.07 -19.40
CA LEU A 58 -32.00 -26.26 -18.96
C LEU A 58 -31.21 -24.94 -18.95
N LEU A 59 -31.50 -24.03 -19.88
CA LEU A 59 -30.86 -22.70 -19.94
C LEU A 59 -31.07 -21.86 -18.66
N PRO A 60 -32.31 -21.63 -18.16
CA PRO A 60 -32.51 -20.87 -16.93
C PRO A 60 -31.92 -21.59 -15.71
N VAL A 61 -31.94 -22.93 -15.69
CA VAL A 61 -31.34 -23.71 -14.61
C VAL A 61 -29.82 -23.51 -14.56
N ILE A 62 -29.13 -23.61 -15.70
CA ILE A 62 -27.69 -23.32 -15.78
C ILE A 62 -27.41 -21.87 -15.38
N PHE A 63 -28.22 -20.92 -15.84
CA PHE A 63 -28.02 -19.52 -15.52
C PHE A 63 -28.14 -19.26 -14.01
N ILE A 64 -29.12 -19.88 -13.34
CA ILE A 64 -29.27 -19.82 -11.88
C ILE A 64 -28.07 -20.50 -11.19
N PHE A 65 -27.61 -21.66 -11.66
CA PHE A 65 -26.43 -22.31 -11.11
C PHE A 65 -25.17 -21.44 -11.23
N LEU A 66 -24.95 -20.82 -12.39
CA LEU A 66 -23.83 -19.90 -12.59
C LEU A 66 -23.95 -18.66 -11.70
N ALA A 67 -25.15 -18.08 -11.57
CA ALA A 67 -25.39 -16.95 -10.68
C ALA A 67 -25.09 -17.30 -9.21
N ILE A 68 -25.57 -18.45 -8.73
CA ILE A 68 -25.29 -18.94 -7.37
C ILE A 68 -23.79 -19.20 -7.19
N LEU A 69 -23.12 -19.76 -8.21
CA LEU A 69 -21.68 -20.01 -8.17
C LEU A 69 -20.92 -18.68 -8.02
N PHE A 70 -21.26 -17.66 -8.80
CA PHE A 70 -20.62 -16.35 -8.69
C PHE A 70 -20.91 -15.67 -7.35
N ILE A 71 -22.13 -15.79 -6.82
CA ILE A 71 -22.47 -15.30 -5.48
C ILE A 71 -21.61 -15.98 -4.41
N LYS A 72 -21.38 -17.30 -4.51
CA LYS A 72 -20.56 -18.05 -3.54
C LYS A 72 -19.05 -17.80 -3.65
N ILE A 73 -18.56 -17.39 -4.82
CA ILE A 73 -17.13 -17.07 -5.00
C ILE A 73 -16.82 -15.71 -4.35
N ALA A 74 -17.78 -14.79 -4.35
CA ALA A 74 -17.62 -13.53 -3.64
C ALA A 74 -17.59 -13.80 -2.13
N PRO A 75 -16.58 -13.28 -1.39
CA PRO A 75 -16.60 -13.36 0.06
C PRO A 75 -17.79 -12.59 0.62
N ASP A 76 -18.46 -13.14 1.64
CA ASP A 76 -19.51 -12.44 2.36
C ASP A 76 -18.90 -11.30 3.19
N ASP A 77 -18.99 -10.05 2.72
CA ASP A 77 -18.49 -8.85 3.43
C ASP A 77 -19.26 -8.53 4.72
N SER A 78 -20.29 -9.32 5.05
CA SER A 78 -21.27 -8.96 6.08
C SER A 78 -20.68 -8.87 7.48
N ASN A 79 -19.62 -9.62 7.82
CA ASN A 79 -18.85 -9.49 9.07
C ASN A 79 -17.50 -10.24 8.96
N PRO A 80 -16.37 -9.59 8.62
CA PRO A 80 -15.07 -10.25 8.70
C PRO A 80 -14.75 -10.61 10.16
N PRO A 81 -14.21 -11.81 10.45
CA PRO A 81 -13.79 -12.16 11.80
C PRO A 81 -12.66 -11.21 12.26
N PRO A 82 -12.52 -10.96 13.57
CA PRO A 82 -11.44 -10.13 14.09
C PRO A 82 -10.09 -10.75 13.73
N LEU A 83 -9.25 -10.01 13.01
CA LEU A 83 -7.91 -10.43 12.62
C LEU A 83 -6.85 -9.68 13.45
N ILE A 84 -5.98 -10.44 14.11
CA ILE A 84 -4.85 -9.88 14.85
C ILE A 84 -3.81 -9.40 13.84
N LEU A 85 -3.63 -8.08 13.78
CA LEU A 85 -2.62 -7.47 12.92
C LEU A 85 -1.24 -7.67 13.51
N HIS A 86 -0.32 -8.12 12.68
CA HIS A 86 1.08 -8.30 13.02
C HIS A 86 1.94 -8.06 11.76
N PRO A 87 3.18 -7.57 11.91
CA PRO A 87 4.03 -7.23 10.76
C PRO A 87 4.32 -8.40 9.81
N TRP A 88 4.28 -9.64 10.29
CA TRP A 88 4.60 -10.83 9.49
C TRP A 88 3.45 -11.37 8.63
N HIS A 89 2.31 -10.67 8.57
CA HIS A 89 1.11 -11.14 7.87
C HIS A 89 1.33 -11.40 6.37
N TRP A 90 2.21 -10.62 5.73
CA TRP A 90 2.55 -10.74 4.30
C TRP A 90 3.88 -11.46 4.05
N GLY A 91 4.44 -12.10 5.08
CA GLY A 91 5.66 -12.89 5.00
C GLY A 91 6.73 -12.46 6.01
N LYS A 92 7.75 -13.30 6.12
CA LYS A 92 8.93 -13.10 6.95
C LYS A 92 10.19 -12.98 6.06
N PRO A 93 11.26 -12.32 6.52
CA PRO A 93 11.35 -11.50 7.73
C PRO A 93 10.63 -10.15 7.58
N ASN A 94 10.31 -9.48 8.69
CA ASN A 94 9.86 -8.09 8.66
C ASN A 94 11.07 -7.15 8.85
N TYR A 95 11.13 -6.12 8.01
CA TYR A 95 12.24 -5.19 7.93
C TYR A 95 11.88 -3.88 8.61
N ILE A 96 12.78 -3.39 9.44
CA ILE A 96 12.59 -2.16 10.21
C ILE A 96 13.90 -1.37 10.12
N PHE A 97 13.81 -0.05 10.08
CA PHE A 97 15.01 0.78 10.18
C PHE A 97 15.07 1.52 11.51
N GLN A 98 16.29 1.73 11.97
CA GLN A 98 16.60 2.55 13.13
C GLN A 98 17.71 3.54 12.79
N SER A 99 17.58 4.77 13.29
CA SER A 99 18.65 5.77 13.23
C SER A 99 18.76 6.53 14.55
N ILE A 100 19.92 7.12 14.76
CA ILE A 100 20.20 8.05 15.85
C ILE A 100 20.77 9.30 15.21
N SER A 101 20.24 10.46 15.60
CA SER A 101 20.76 11.73 15.10
C SER A 101 22.24 11.91 15.44
N ILE A 102 23.04 12.26 14.43
CA ILE A 102 24.50 12.36 14.47
C ILE A 102 24.98 13.33 15.56
N ASN A 103 24.17 14.36 15.86
CA ASN A 103 24.59 15.45 16.74
C ASN A 103 24.32 15.20 18.22
N GLN A 104 23.59 14.13 18.59
CA GLN A 104 23.10 13.97 19.97
C GLN A 104 22.96 12.49 20.38
N SER A 105 24.03 11.69 20.25
CA SER A 105 24.03 10.31 20.77
C SER A 105 24.17 10.29 22.30
N SER A 106 23.11 10.61 23.04
CA SER A 106 23.11 10.47 24.49
C SER A 106 23.18 9.00 24.89
N LEU A 107 23.69 8.72 26.09
CA LEU A 107 23.64 7.36 26.66
C LEU A 107 22.21 6.81 26.67
N LEU A 108 21.21 7.68 26.88
CA LEU A 108 19.80 7.32 26.85
C LEU A 108 19.36 6.79 25.48
N SER A 109 19.68 7.50 24.37
CA SER A 109 19.33 7.02 23.02
C SER A 109 19.96 5.67 22.68
N LYS A 110 21.21 5.44 23.11
CA LYS A 110 21.91 4.17 22.91
C LYS A 110 21.28 3.05 23.75
N SER A 111 20.92 3.35 24.99
CA SER A 111 20.25 2.40 25.88
C SER A 111 18.88 2.00 25.34
N ILE A 112 18.06 2.97 24.93
CA ILE A 112 16.73 2.72 24.35
C ILE A 112 16.87 1.88 23.08
N GLN A 113 17.82 2.22 22.21
CA GLN A 113 18.10 1.44 21.01
C GLN A 113 18.45 -0.02 21.33
N GLN A 114 19.33 -0.24 22.31
CA GLN A 114 19.74 -1.58 22.70
C GLN A 114 18.55 -2.41 23.21
N THR A 115 17.60 -1.79 23.92
CA THR A 115 16.37 -2.46 24.38
C THR A 115 15.53 -3.01 23.22
N PHE A 116 15.53 -2.38 22.05
CA PHE A 116 14.80 -2.89 20.90
C PHE A 116 15.46 -4.10 20.21
N ILE A 117 16.77 -4.29 20.41
CA ILE A 117 17.53 -5.39 19.81
C ILE A 117 17.57 -6.60 20.76
N GLN A 118 17.71 -6.36 22.06
CA GLN A 118 17.79 -7.39 23.09
C GLN A 118 16.42 -8.04 23.34
N SER A 119 16.39 -9.33 23.70
CA SER A 119 15.17 -10.05 24.08
C SER A 119 14.36 -9.29 25.14
N PRO A 120 13.02 -9.10 24.97
CA PRO A 120 12.11 -9.72 23.99
C PRO A 120 12.06 -9.02 22.61
N SER A 121 13.00 -8.12 22.33
CA SER A 121 13.12 -7.31 21.12
C SER A 121 11.87 -6.48 20.83
N LEU A 122 11.67 -6.09 19.58
CA LEU A 122 10.54 -5.28 19.18
C LEU A 122 9.26 -6.10 19.14
N GLY A 123 8.21 -5.55 19.75
CA GLY A 123 6.88 -6.15 19.76
C GLY A 123 6.70 -7.10 20.94
N THR A 124 5.71 -7.99 20.81
CA THR A 124 5.30 -8.88 21.91
C THR A 124 5.40 -10.36 21.56
N ARG A 125 5.84 -10.73 20.34
CA ARG A 125 5.82 -12.12 19.80
C ARG A 125 6.51 -13.16 20.68
N CYS A 126 7.58 -12.77 21.39
CA CYS A 126 8.33 -13.68 22.27
C CYS A 126 7.98 -13.54 23.75
N MET A 127 6.93 -12.78 24.08
CA MET A 127 6.42 -12.70 25.46
C MET A 127 5.63 -13.97 25.80
N THR A 128 5.56 -14.32 27.08
CA THR A 128 4.87 -15.53 27.56
C THR A 128 3.35 -15.53 27.33
N SER A 129 2.73 -14.35 27.20
CA SER A 129 1.29 -14.16 27.03
C SER A 129 0.89 -13.87 25.58
N THR A 130 1.59 -14.41 24.58
CA THR A 130 1.28 -14.14 23.18
C THR A 130 0.03 -14.85 22.72
N ILE A 131 -0.75 -14.16 21.87
CA ILE A 131 -1.94 -14.70 21.21
C ILE A 131 -1.56 -15.34 19.86
N LEU A 132 -0.32 -15.12 19.40
CA LEU A 132 0.21 -15.63 18.14
C LEU A 132 0.61 -17.10 18.27
N ASP A 133 0.32 -17.89 17.23
CA ASP A 133 0.72 -19.29 17.16
C ASP A 133 2.25 -19.42 17.14
N THR A 134 2.81 -20.02 18.19
CA THR A 134 4.25 -20.19 18.37
C THR A 134 4.87 -21.17 17.39
N GLN A 135 4.08 -22.04 16.73
CA GLN A 135 4.58 -22.94 15.69
C GLN A 135 4.84 -22.20 14.37
N LEU A 136 3.92 -21.30 13.99
CA LEU A 136 4.07 -20.46 12.80
C LEU A 136 5.04 -19.31 13.03
N TYR A 137 5.13 -18.82 14.27
CA TYR A 137 5.91 -17.66 14.67
C TYR A 137 6.89 -17.99 15.81
N PRO A 138 7.87 -18.91 15.59
CA PRO A 138 8.82 -19.31 16.63
C PRO A 138 9.72 -18.15 17.04
N CYS A 139 10.20 -18.19 18.28
CA CYS A 139 11.24 -17.28 18.75
C CYS A 139 12.56 -18.05 18.77
N ASP A 140 13.50 -17.64 17.92
CA ASP A 140 14.79 -18.31 17.79
C ASP A 140 15.92 -17.33 18.07
N SER A 141 16.76 -17.68 19.02
CA SER A 141 17.93 -16.89 19.41
C SER A 141 19.20 -17.32 18.68
N ALA A 142 19.19 -18.41 17.93
CA ALA A 142 20.39 -18.95 17.27
C ALA A 142 20.97 -17.99 16.21
N ASP A 143 20.09 -17.36 15.43
CA ASP A 143 20.45 -16.40 14.37
C ASP A 143 20.36 -14.93 14.82
N ALA A 144 20.08 -14.67 16.10
CA ALA A 144 19.98 -13.32 16.63
C ALA A 144 21.38 -12.71 16.82
N GLY A 145 21.60 -11.50 16.30
CA GLY A 145 22.91 -10.87 16.38
C GLY A 145 23.12 -9.72 15.40
N TYR A 146 24.29 -9.10 15.50
CA TYR A 146 24.73 -8.03 14.62
C TYR A 146 25.40 -8.59 13.37
N TYR A 147 25.03 -8.06 12.20
CA TYR A 147 25.60 -8.38 10.91
C TYR A 147 26.14 -7.13 10.24
N GLU A 148 27.43 -7.16 9.92
CA GLU A 148 28.09 -6.11 9.16
C GLU A 148 27.83 -6.29 7.67
N ALA A 149 27.33 -5.24 7.02
CA ALA A 149 27.07 -5.27 5.59
C ALA A 149 28.28 -4.74 4.81
N SER A 150 28.82 -5.54 3.89
CA SER A 150 29.83 -5.09 2.94
C SER A 150 29.18 -4.55 1.68
N THR A 151 29.65 -3.40 1.21
CA THR A 151 29.19 -2.77 -0.03
C THR A 151 30.10 -3.17 -1.19
N SER A 152 29.54 -3.52 -2.34
CA SER A 152 30.31 -3.89 -3.53
C SER A 152 31.07 -2.71 -4.12
N GLU A 153 32.16 -2.99 -4.84
CA GLU A 153 32.99 -1.97 -5.48
C GLU A 153 32.21 -1.13 -6.51
N GLU A 154 31.27 -1.75 -7.23
CA GLU A 154 30.40 -1.06 -8.18
C GLU A 154 29.53 0.00 -7.52
N ILE A 155 28.93 -0.33 -6.37
CA ILE A 155 28.12 0.61 -5.59
C ILE A 155 29.01 1.73 -5.05
N MET A 156 30.20 1.41 -4.54
CA MET A 156 31.15 2.41 -4.05
C MET A 156 31.55 3.40 -5.15
N ASN A 157 31.81 2.93 -6.37
CA ASN A 157 32.11 3.78 -7.51
C ASN A 157 30.92 4.68 -7.90
N ALA A 158 29.70 4.14 -7.91
CA ALA A 158 28.49 4.93 -8.17
C ALA A 158 28.24 6.01 -7.10
N LEU A 159 28.55 5.73 -5.84
CA LEU A 159 28.41 6.68 -4.72
C LEU A 159 29.46 7.79 -4.74
N ASN A 160 30.69 7.47 -5.14
CA ASN A 160 31.76 8.45 -5.32
C ASN A 160 31.44 9.44 -6.44
N ASN A 161 30.81 8.99 -7.53
CA ASN A 161 30.41 9.88 -8.64
C ASN A 161 29.40 10.98 -8.25
N VAL A 162 28.67 10.79 -7.14
CA VAL A 162 27.68 11.76 -6.63
C VAL A 162 28.09 12.41 -5.31
N ASP A 163 29.36 12.27 -4.92
CA ASP A 163 29.92 12.78 -3.66
C ASP A 163 29.07 12.38 -2.42
N TYR A 164 28.57 11.14 -2.38
CA TYR A 164 27.62 10.68 -1.36
C TYR A 164 28.11 10.92 0.08
N TYR A 165 29.40 10.71 0.36
CA TYR A 165 29.95 10.88 1.71
C TYR A 165 29.86 12.33 2.23
N LYS A 166 29.77 13.31 1.32
CA LYS A 166 29.63 14.72 1.65
C LYS A 166 28.17 15.18 1.63
N THR A 167 27.41 14.76 0.63
CA THR A 167 26.03 15.24 0.41
C THR A 167 24.97 14.41 1.13
N ARG A 168 25.27 13.13 1.42
CA ARG A 168 24.31 12.10 1.88
C ARG A 168 23.12 11.94 0.95
N ILE A 169 23.29 12.24 -0.33
CA ILE A 169 22.26 12.09 -1.35
C ILE A 169 22.75 11.03 -2.33
N SER A 170 22.02 9.92 -2.42
CA SER A 170 22.37 8.84 -3.35
C SER A 170 21.94 9.19 -4.80
N PRO A 171 22.42 8.46 -5.82
CA PRO A 171 22.02 8.66 -7.22
C PRO A 171 20.50 8.79 -7.41
N LYS A 172 20.10 9.66 -8.34
CA LYS A 172 18.67 9.91 -8.64
C LYS A 172 18.05 8.71 -9.36
N CYS A 173 16.78 8.44 -9.05
CA CYS A 173 15.99 7.45 -9.76
C CYS A 173 15.17 8.11 -10.87
N ASP A 174 14.87 7.34 -11.92
CA ASP A 174 13.98 7.75 -12.99
C ASP A 174 12.54 7.42 -12.58
N CYS A 175 11.70 8.45 -12.47
CA CYS A 175 10.28 8.30 -12.12
C CYS A 175 9.43 8.37 -13.39
N TRP A 176 8.92 7.23 -13.85
CA TRP A 176 7.79 7.20 -14.78
C TRP A 176 6.49 7.09 -14.00
N GLN A 177 5.37 7.49 -14.61
CA GLN A 177 4.07 7.82 -14.00
C GLN A 177 3.53 6.91 -12.87
N THR A 178 3.99 5.66 -12.74
CA THR A 178 3.53 4.72 -11.70
C THR A 178 4.64 4.00 -10.92
N MET A 179 5.90 3.99 -11.38
CA MET A 179 7.00 3.26 -10.72
C MET A 179 8.34 3.97 -10.91
N GLN A 180 9.15 4.00 -9.84
CA GLN A 180 10.53 4.48 -9.91
C GLN A 180 11.47 3.36 -10.35
N LYS A 181 12.38 3.67 -11.28
CA LYS A 181 13.50 2.79 -11.64
C LYS A 181 14.79 3.45 -11.16
N CYS A 182 15.46 2.78 -10.24
CA CYS A 182 16.67 3.31 -9.60
C CYS A 182 17.94 2.70 -10.21
N PRO A 183 18.98 3.51 -10.48
CA PRO A 183 20.28 3.00 -10.91
C PRO A 183 21.04 2.33 -9.75
N ILE A 184 22.14 1.66 -10.07
CA ILE A 184 23.05 1.07 -9.07
C ILE A 184 23.55 2.16 -8.12
N GLY A 185 23.58 1.86 -6.82
CA GLY A 185 24.01 2.79 -5.77
C GLY A 185 22.95 3.79 -5.33
N ALA A 186 21.78 3.86 -5.97
CA ALA A 186 20.66 4.71 -5.54
C ALA A 186 20.10 4.36 -4.14
N ARG A 187 20.45 3.20 -3.58
CA ARG A 187 20.13 2.87 -2.18
C ARG A 187 21.08 3.53 -1.18
N GLY A 188 22.22 4.07 -1.62
CA GLY A 188 23.33 4.35 -0.73
C GLY A 188 24.18 3.09 -0.46
N PRO A 189 25.15 3.19 0.46
CA PRO A 189 25.88 2.02 0.95
C PRO A 189 24.93 1.04 1.64
N LEU A 190 25.28 -0.24 1.67
CA LEU A 190 24.45 -1.23 2.35
C LEU A 190 24.53 -0.99 3.87
N PRO A 191 23.40 -0.78 4.56
CA PRO A 191 23.41 -0.60 6.00
C PRO A 191 23.59 -1.94 6.72
N SER A 192 24.46 -1.96 7.74
CA SER A 192 24.52 -3.06 8.70
C SER A 192 23.18 -3.23 9.41
N PHE A 193 22.91 -4.41 9.93
CA PHE A 193 21.62 -4.72 10.55
C PHE A 193 21.76 -5.67 11.72
N ASP A 194 20.78 -5.65 12.61
CA ASP A 194 20.63 -6.67 13.66
C ASP A 194 19.49 -7.61 13.26
N LYS A 195 19.70 -8.91 13.43
CA LYS A 195 18.60 -9.87 13.46
C LYS A 195 18.14 -10.07 14.88
N THR A 196 16.83 -10.08 15.06
CA THR A 196 16.19 -10.27 16.37
C THR A 196 15.72 -11.70 16.55
N GLU A 197 15.35 -12.07 17.78
CA GLU A 197 14.79 -13.38 18.08
C GLU A 197 13.42 -13.64 17.42
N THR A 198 12.75 -12.58 16.99
CA THR A 198 11.49 -12.60 16.24
C THR A 198 11.70 -12.80 14.73
N GLU A 199 12.93 -13.07 14.28
CA GLU A 199 13.32 -13.12 12.86
C GLU A 199 13.11 -11.77 12.14
N ASP A 200 13.02 -10.65 12.88
CA ASP A 200 12.99 -9.32 12.29
C ASP A 200 14.41 -8.84 11.96
N THR A 201 14.51 -8.01 10.93
CA THR A 201 15.78 -7.39 10.52
C THR A 201 15.72 -5.89 10.76
N LEU A 202 16.59 -5.40 11.65
CA LEU A 202 16.65 -4.00 12.06
C LEU A 202 17.88 -3.31 11.44
N TYR A 203 17.69 -2.54 10.37
CA TYR A 203 18.77 -1.81 9.70
C TYR A 203 19.23 -0.59 10.49
N ARG A 204 20.55 -0.44 10.62
CA ARG A 204 21.21 0.70 11.26
C ARG A 204 21.52 1.77 10.23
N LEU A 205 20.70 2.81 10.18
CA LEU A 205 20.82 3.94 9.25
C LEU A 205 21.56 5.14 9.87
N PHE A 206 22.65 4.91 10.60
CA PHE A 206 23.42 6.00 11.20
C PHE A 206 24.16 6.82 10.14
N GLY A 207 23.89 8.14 10.10
CA GLY A 207 24.53 9.03 9.14
C GLY A 207 23.99 8.90 7.70
N TYR A 208 22.90 8.17 7.50
CA TYR A 208 22.17 8.12 6.25
C TYR A 208 21.16 9.27 6.18
N ASN A 209 20.85 9.70 4.96
CA ASN A 209 19.63 10.47 4.73
C ASN A 209 18.45 9.48 4.69
N ILE A 210 17.68 9.45 5.78
CA ILE A 210 16.60 8.47 5.97
C ILE A 210 15.52 8.66 4.90
N SER A 211 15.14 9.90 4.60
CA SER A 211 14.11 10.19 3.59
C SER A 211 14.54 9.69 2.21
N ASP A 212 15.80 9.93 1.82
CA ASP A 212 16.36 9.45 0.56
C ASP A 212 16.38 7.92 0.49
N TRP A 213 16.82 7.27 1.58
CA TRP A 213 16.90 5.81 1.67
C TRP A 213 15.51 5.16 1.62
N VAL A 214 14.55 5.64 2.42
CA VAL A 214 13.21 5.04 2.51
C VAL A 214 12.51 5.09 1.16
N VAL A 215 12.46 6.25 0.52
CA VAL A 215 11.77 6.43 -0.77
C VAL A 215 12.40 5.53 -1.83
N LYS A 216 13.72 5.51 -1.96
CA LYS A 216 14.41 4.76 -3.02
C LYS A 216 14.39 3.24 -2.82
N THR A 217 14.13 2.77 -1.60
CA THR A 217 14.06 1.34 -1.28
C THR A 217 12.65 0.79 -1.17
N GLU A 218 11.62 1.64 -1.13
CA GLU A 218 10.22 1.24 -0.89
C GLU A 218 9.69 0.19 -1.86
N PHE A 219 9.99 0.33 -3.15
CA PHE A 219 9.49 -0.55 -4.21
C PHE A 219 10.42 -1.74 -4.53
N LEU A 220 11.49 -1.95 -3.75
CA LEU A 220 12.33 -3.13 -3.94
C LEU A 220 11.58 -4.36 -3.42
N GLU A 221 11.72 -5.48 -4.13
CA GLU A 221 11.10 -6.77 -3.77
C GLU A 221 11.46 -7.24 -2.34
N GLU A 222 12.64 -6.86 -1.86
CA GLU A 222 13.08 -7.11 -0.48
C GLU A 222 12.17 -6.41 0.54
N TYR A 223 11.71 -5.19 0.28
CA TYR A 223 10.98 -4.34 1.25
C TYR A 223 9.48 -4.27 1.02
N LEU A 224 9.03 -4.51 -0.21
CA LEU A 224 7.64 -4.38 -0.60
C LEU A 224 6.77 -5.31 0.26
N MET A 225 5.78 -4.76 0.95
CA MET A 225 4.88 -5.47 1.88
C MET A 225 5.58 -6.18 3.06
N LYS A 226 6.87 -5.92 3.29
CA LYS A 226 7.67 -6.49 4.39
C LYS A 226 8.27 -5.44 5.31
N ARG A 227 8.18 -4.16 4.95
CA ARG A 227 8.61 -3.02 5.77
C ARG A 227 7.43 -2.11 6.06
N PHE A 228 6.99 -2.10 7.31
CA PHE A 228 5.86 -1.25 7.75
C PHE A 228 6.31 0.06 8.38
N GLY A 229 7.59 0.21 8.73
CA GLY A 229 8.10 1.45 9.28
C GLY A 229 9.50 1.34 9.88
N GLY A 230 9.81 2.33 10.69
CA GLY A 230 11.07 2.46 11.43
C GLY A 230 11.03 3.66 12.35
N PHE A 231 12.10 3.87 13.09
CA PHE A 231 12.18 4.94 14.09
C PHE A 231 13.53 5.64 14.04
N GLU A 232 13.50 6.94 14.30
CA GLU A 232 14.68 7.77 14.50
C GLU A 232 14.66 8.30 15.93
N PHE A 233 15.75 8.10 16.67
CA PHE A 233 15.93 8.73 17.96
C PHE A 233 16.50 10.13 17.76
N LEU A 234 15.63 11.10 18.01
CA LEU A 234 15.97 12.50 18.13
C LEU A 234 16.12 12.80 19.62
N LEU A 235 17.31 13.25 20.04
CA LEU A 235 17.35 14.08 21.23
C LEU A 235 17.05 15.50 20.79
N GLN A 236 16.00 16.05 21.39
CA GLN A 236 15.80 17.47 21.43
C GLN A 236 16.51 17.93 22.70
N ASN A 237 17.64 18.60 22.58
CA ASN A 237 18.06 19.46 23.67
C ASN A 237 16.98 20.52 23.81
N ASP A 238 16.12 20.43 24.83
CA ASP A 238 15.20 21.50 25.22
C ASP A 238 16.02 22.70 25.75
N LEU A 239 16.76 23.36 24.84
CA LEU A 239 17.36 24.66 25.08
C LEU A 239 16.27 25.75 25.24
N ASN A 240 14.99 25.41 25.04
CA ASN A 240 13.86 26.29 25.37
C ASN A 240 13.67 26.45 26.90
N SER A 241 14.25 25.56 27.72
CA SER A 241 14.30 25.77 29.17
C SER A 241 15.35 26.80 29.59
N ILE A 242 16.34 27.08 28.73
CA ILE A 242 17.33 28.15 28.96
C ILE A 242 16.74 29.52 28.63
N ASP A 243 15.79 29.64 27.70
CA ASP A 243 15.12 30.92 27.42
C ASP A 243 14.28 31.43 28.61
N LEU A 244 13.72 30.54 29.44
CA LEU A 244 12.99 30.96 30.64
C LEU A 244 13.91 31.34 31.81
N LEU A 245 15.11 30.77 31.86
CA LEU A 245 16.14 31.12 32.85
C LEU A 245 16.93 32.36 32.44
N ASN A 246 17.06 32.62 31.14
CA ASN A 246 17.88 33.71 30.60
C ASN A 246 17.33 35.09 30.96
N GLU A 247 16.05 35.37 30.77
CA GLU A 247 15.53 36.74 31.03
C GLU A 247 15.74 37.18 32.49
N THR A 248 15.46 36.31 33.46
CA THR A 248 15.55 36.69 34.88
C THR A 248 16.97 36.61 35.45
N LEU A 249 17.77 35.60 35.08
CA LEU A 249 19.16 35.51 35.50
C LEU A 249 20.06 36.50 34.75
N ILE A 250 19.82 36.77 33.46
CA ILE A 250 20.58 37.80 32.71
C ILE A 250 20.25 39.17 33.26
N ASN A 251 18.99 39.51 33.52
CA ASN A 251 18.67 40.82 34.12
C ASN A 251 19.24 40.95 35.54
N LYS A 252 19.24 39.86 36.32
CA LYS A 252 19.84 39.84 37.65
C LYS A 252 21.38 39.94 37.58
N LEU A 253 22.04 39.21 36.68
CA LEU A 253 23.48 39.28 36.41
C LEU A 253 23.89 40.64 35.83
N MET A 254 23.13 41.21 34.91
CA MET A 254 23.34 42.55 34.36
C MET A 254 23.19 43.61 35.44
N TYR A 255 22.25 43.45 36.36
CA TYR A 255 22.14 44.34 37.52
C TYR A 255 23.34 44.17 38.46
N THR A 256 23.78 42.95 38.78
CA THR A 256 24.99 42.75 39.62
C THR A 256 26.26 43.26 38.95
N ILE A 257 26.41 43.01 37.64
CA ILE A 257 27.56 43.46 36.83
C ILE A 257 27.51 44.98 36.68
N SER A 258 26.34 45.60 36.49
CA SER A 258 26.17 47.06 36.50
C SER A 258 26.61 47.70 37.82
N GLN A 259 26.35 47.03 38.95
CA GLN A 259 26.80 47.51 40.26
C GLN A 259 28.31 47.35 40.45
N ILE A 260 28.91 46.32 39.83
CA ILE A 260 30.37 46.10 39.85
C ILE A 260 31.08 47.05 38.88
N ASN A 261 30.48 47.34 37.73
CA ASN A 261 31.07 48.14 36.64
C ASN A 261 30.99 49.66 36.86
N LYS A 262 30.47 50.10 38.01
CA LYS A 262 30.71 51.47 38.51
C LYS A 262 32.15 51.68 38.97
N SER A 263 33.00 50.65 38.89
CA SER A 263 34.37 50.70 39.41
C SER A 263 35.49 50.44 38.39
N THR A 264 35.26 50.23 37.10
CA THR A 264 36.35 50.29 36.09
C THR A 264 35.84 50.26 34.65
N SER A 265 36.58 50.92 33.76
CA SER A 265 36.23 51.31 32.40
C SER A 265 36.32 50.21 31.33
N MET A 266 35.34 50.24 30.42
CA MET A 266 35.35 49.95 28.97
C MET A 266 35.74 48.54 28.46
N ILE A 267 34.71 47.77 28.07
CA ILE A 267 34.80 46.82 26.95
C ILE A 267 33.74 47.24 25.92
N ASP A 268 34.17 47.45 24.67
CA ASP A 268 33.36 47.95 23.57
C ASP A 268 32.45 46.86 22.98
N ALA A 269 31.15 46.99 23.26
CA ALA A 269 30.10 46.03 22.87
C ALA A 269 29.91 45.91 21.35
N ALA A 270 30.41 46.87 20.55
CA ALA A 270 30.25 46.86 19.10
C ALA A 270 31.07 45.75 18.39
N LYS A 271 32.15 45.25 19.00
CA LYS A 271 32.98 44.17 18.41
C LYS A 271 32.45 42.77 18.65
N VAL A 272 31.60 42.56 19.65
CA VAL A 272 31.07 41.22 20.01
C VAL A 272 29.83 40.86 19.18
N ALA A 273 29.05 41.85 18.75
CA ALA A 273 27.84 41.64 17.94
C ALA A 273 28.12 41.12 16.51
N ALA A 274 29.35 41.26 16.00
CA ALA A 274 29.70 40.81 14.64
C ALA A 274 29.95 39.29 14.54
N LEU A 275 30.12 38.58 15.66
CA LEU A 275 30.41 37.14 15.69
C LEU A 275 29.14 36.25 15.66
N PHE A 276 27.94 36.82 15.73
CA PHE A 276 26.68 36.06 15.85
C PHE A 276 25.69 36.30 14.69
N ARG A 277 26.16 36.61 13.48
CA ARG A 277 25.29 36.56 12.29
C ARG A 277 25.10 35.12 11.83
N VAL A 278 24.04 34.48 12.32
CA VAL A 278 23.50 33.24 11.78
C VAL A 278 22.49 33.58 10.68
N TYR A 279 22.76 33.16 9.46
CA TYR A 279 21.77 33.21 8.37
C TYR A 279 20.80 32.03 8.49
N PRO A 280 19.48 32.24 8.39
CA PRO A 280 18.52 31.15 8.36
C PRO A 280 18.61 30.36 7.03
N PRO A 281 18.34 29.04 7.04
CA PRO A 281 18.24 28.27 5.80
C PRO A 281 17.03 28.76 4.97
N GLN A 282 17.30 29.17 3.74
CA GLN A 282 16.28 29.50 2.75
C GLN A 282 15.75 28.19 2.14
N ILE A 283 14.57 27.76 2.57
CA ILE A 283 13.79 26.74 1.85
C ILE A 283 12.92 27.50 0.85
N SER A 284 13.36 27.53 -0.41
CA SER A 284 12.55 28.01 -1.53
C SER A 284 11.53 26.94 -1.92
N VAL A 285 10.33 27.02 -1.36
CA VAL A 285 9.15 26.30 -1.89
C VAL A 285 8.56 27.15 -3.01
N ASN A 286 9.19 27.14 -4.17
CA ASN A 286 8.60 27.66 -5.41
C ASN A 286 9.00 26.69 -6.51
N ASN A 287 8.11 25.71 -6.76
CA ASN A 287 7.87 25.02 -8.03
C ASN A 287 7.13 23.71 -7.77
N PHE A 288 5.87 23.84 -7.35
CA PHE A 288 4.83 22.87 -7.70
C PHE A 288 3.82 23.64 -8.54
N SER A 289 3.97 23.50 -9.85
CA SER A 289 2.99 23.86 -10.88
C SER A 289 2.86 22.66 -11.81
#